data_AF-A0A4S4DS99-F1
#
_entry.id   AF-A0A4S4DS99-F1
#
_cell.length_a   1.000
_cell.length_b   1.000
_cell.length_c   1.000
_cell.angle_alpha   90.00
_cell.angle_beta   90.00
_cell.angle_gamma   90.00
#
_symmetry.space_group_name_H-M   'P 1'
#
loop_
_entity.id
_entity.type
_entity.pdbx_description
1 polymer ?
#
loop_
_entity_poly.entity_id
_entity_poly.type
_entity_poly.pdbx_seq_one_letter_code
_entity_poly.pdbx_strand_id
1 'polypeptide(L)'
;MWIAICFAFVIRILKLSYANNPSLYAVELINEPLAPGASLDRIIKYYKAGYEVVRKHSKTAYVVMSNRLGQADPKELFPLASGLERTVIDVHYYNLFSDVFNNMTVQQNINFINTNRTADLNLVTTSNGPLTFVGNVPIVLSYNFSYYI
;
A
#
# COMPACT_ATOMS: atom_id res chain seq x y z
N MET A 1 12.65 8.63 -18.10
CA MET A 1 11.91 8.35 -19.36
C MET A 1 11.54 6.87 -19.48
N TRP A 2 12.45 5.93 -19.20
CA TRP A 2 12.19 4.48 -19.30
C TRP A 2 11.13 3.90 -18.34
N ILE A 3 11.09 4.34 -17.07
CA ILE A 3 10.09 3.86 -16.08
C ILE A 3 8.64 4.21 -16.50
N ALA A 4 8.43 5.38 -17.12
CA ALA A 4 7.11 5.81 -17.57
C ALA A 4 6.59 4.97 -18.77
N ILE A 5 7.49 4.48 -19.62
CA ILE A 5 7.15 3.67 -20.80
C ILE A 5 6.71 2.26 -20.37
N CYS A 6 7.42 1.63 -19.44
CA CYS A 6 7.01 0.33 -18.87
C CYS A 6 5.68 0.43 -18.12
N PHE A 7 5.43 1.52 -17.40
CA PHE A 7 4.18 1.70 -16.65
C PHE A 7 2.96 1.94 -17.56
N ALA A 8 3.10 2.82 -18.57
CA ALA A 8 2.05 3.02 -19.56
C ALA A 8 1.72 1.71 -20.31
N PHE A 9 2.70 0.83 -20.50
CA PHE A 9 2.51 -0.49 -21.09
C PHE A 9 1.72 -1.44 -20.17
N VAL A 10 2.05 -1.50 -18.86
CA VAL A 10 1.32 -2.34 -17.89
C VAL A 10 -0.13 -1.87 -17.71
N ILE A 11 -0.39 -0.56 -17.56
CA ILE A 11 -1.76 -0.05 -17.47
C ILE A 11 -2.53 -0.26 -18.79
N ARG A 12 -1.84 -0.17 -19.94
CA ARG A 12 -2.45 -0.49 -21.23
C ARG A 12 -2.78 -1.98 -21.36
N ILE A 13 -1.97 -2.89 -20.82
CA ILE A 13 -2.27 -4.33 -20.75
C ILE A 13 -3.45 -4.60 -19.82
N LEU A 14 -3.43 -4.05 -18.60
CA LEU A 14 -4.56 -4.17 -17.67
C LEU A 14 -5.84 -3.62 -18.30
N LYS A 15 -5.75 -2.53 -19.06
CA LYS A 15 -6.88 -2.04 -19.86
C LYS A 15 -7.28 -3.02 -20.96
N LEU A 16 -6.38 -3.55 -21.79
CA LEU A 16 -6.77 -4.52 -22.83
C LEU A 16 -7.48 -5.75 -22.23
N SER A 17 -7.10 -6.15 -21.03
CA SER A 17 -7.70 -7.28 -20.32
C SER A 17 -8.99 -6.92 -19.55
N TYR A 18 -9.17 -5.66 -19.12
CA TYR A 18 -10.26 -5.26 -18.19
C TYR A 18 -11.05 -3.99 -18.61
N ALA A 19 -10.81 -3.40 -19.79
CA ALA A 19 -11.37 -2.10 -20.22
C ALA A 19 -12.89 -2.02 -20.15
N ASN A 20 -13.55 -3.14 -20.44
CA ASN A 20 -15.01 -3.26 -20.46
C ASN A 20 -15.51 -4.15 -19.33
N ASN A 21 -14.66 -4.45 -18.33
CA ASN A 21 -15.08 -5.25 -17.20
C ASN A 21 -15.69 -4.30 -16.14
N PRO A 22 -17.02 -4.29 -15.95
CA PRO A 22 -17.67 -3.44 -14.96
C PRO A 22 -17.21 -3.77 -13.53
N SER A 23 -16.55 -4.91 -13.32
CA SER A 23 -16.03 -5.36 -12.03
C SER A 23 -14.63 -4.81 -11.71
N LEU A 24 -13.98 -4.04 -12.59
CA LEU A 24 -12.69 -3.41 -12.26
C LEU A 24 -12.89 -2.26 -11.26
N TYR A 25 -12.67 -2.55 -9.98
CA TYR A 25 -12.93 -1.62 -8.88
C TYR A 25 -11.75 -0.70 -8.56
N ALA A 26 -10.51 -1.21 -8.62
CA ALA A 26 -9.32 -0.48 -8.22
C ALA A 26 -8.07 -0.91 -9.03
N VAL A 27 -7.08 -0.03 -9.10
CA VAL A 27 -5.75 -0.29 -9.67
C VAL A 27 -4.69 0.19 -8.69
N GLU A 28 -3.87 -0.73 -8.22
CA GLU A 28 -2.66 -0.40 -7.45
C GLU A 28 -1.49 -0.15 -8.40
N LEU A 29 -0.80 0.98 -8.20
CA LEU A 29 0.22 1.45 -9.15
C LEU A 29 1.58 0.77 -8.92
N ILE A 30 1.95 0.51 -7.67
CA ILE A 30 3.15 -0.24 -7.26
C ILE A 30 2.97 -0.68 -5.81
N ASN A 31 3.32 -1.94 -5.53
CA ASN A 31 3.33 -2.52 -4.19
C ASN A 31 4.64 -2.15 -3.46
N GLU A 32 4.52 -1.62 -2.24
CA GLU A 32 5.59 -1.47 -1.24
C GLU A 32 6.92 -0.89 -1.75
N PRO A 33 6.92 0.34 -2.30
CA PRO A 33 8.17 0.99 -2.68
C PRO A 33 9.14 1.13 -1.48
N LEU A 34 10.33 0.53 -1.58
CA LEU A 34 11.27 0.44 -0.46
C LEU A 34 12.03 1.75 -0.19
N ALA A 35 11.83 2.34 0.99
CA ALA A 35 12.62 3.46 1.49
C ALA A 35 13.99 2.99 2.06
N PRO A 36 15.05 3.81 1.96
CA PRO A 36 15.11 5.12 1.31
C PRO A 36 15.39 5.03 -0.21
N GLY A 37 15.62 3.84 -0.76
CA GLY A 37 16.00 3.65 -2.17
C GLY A 37 14.99 4.25 -3.16
N ALA A 38 13.70 4.07 -2.89
CA ALA A 38 12.62 4.80 -3.51
C ALA A 38 12.37 6.11 -2.76
N SER A 39 13.03 7.19 -3.17
CA SER A 39 12.83 8.53 -2.56
C SER A 39 11.37 9.00 -2.70
N LEU A 40 10.85 9.69 -1.68
CA LEU A 40 9.47 10.22 -1.66
C LEU A 40 9.14 11.04 -2.92
N ASP A 41 10.01 11.95 -3.36
CA ASP A 41 9.80 12.76 -4.56
C ASP A 41 9.59 11.93 -5.83
N ARG A 42 10.35 10.84 -5.99
CA ARG A 42 10.21 9.93 -7.13
C ARG A 42 8.89 9.17 -7.06
N ILE A 43 8.49 8.75 -5.87
CA ILE A 43 7.21 8.06 -5.64
C ILE A 43 6.02 8.97 -5.88
N ILE A 44 6.04 10.21 -5.39
CA ILE A 44 5.00 11.21 -5.66
C ILE A 44 4.88 11.46 -7.17
N LYS A 45 6.00 11.63 -7.89
CA LYS A 45 6.00 11.80 -9.35
C LYS A 45 5.42 10.59 -10.07
N TYR A 46 5.79 9.38 -9.63
CA TYR A 46 5.27 8.13 -10.17
C TYR A 46 3.76 8.01 -9.95
N TYR A 47 3.27 8.26 -8.73
CA TYR A 47 1.85 8.19 -8.42
C TYR A 47 1.01 9.22 -9.15
N LYS A 48 1.48 10.46 -9.30
CA LYS A 48 0.81 11.46 -10.13
C LYS A 48 0.69 10.99 -11.57
N ALA A 49 1.79 10.53 -12.17
CA ALA A 49 1.77 10.04 -13.55
C ALA A 49 0.82 8.84 -13.71
N GLY A 50 0.83 7.91 -12.76
CA GLY A 50 -0.05 6.74 -12.81
C GLY A 50 -1.52 7.10 -12.64
N TYR A 51 -1.83 8.01 -11.71
CA TYR A 51 -3.18 8.55 -11.51
C TYR A 51 -3.74 9.15 -12.80
N GLU A 52 -2.98 10.03 -13.48
CA GLU A 52 -3.42 10.66 -14.74
C GLU A 52 -3.72 9.63 -15.83
N VAL A 53 -2.90 8.58 -15.94
CA VAL A 53 -3.14 7.50 -16.90
C VAL A 53 -4.40 6.72 -16.55
N VAL A 54 -4.64 6.40 -15.27
CA VAL A 54 -5.87 5.74 -14.85
C VAL A 54 -7.08 6.64 -15.14
N ARG A 55 -7.03 7.94 -14.81
CA ARG A 55 -8.15 8.88 -15.03
C ARG A 55 -8.48 9.12 -16.49
N LYS A 56 -7.48 9.04 -17.38
CA LYS A 56 -7.69 9.05 -18.84
C LYS A 56 -8.51 7.83 -19.33
N HIS A 57 -8.55 6.75 -18.57
CA HIS A 57 -9.13 5.48 -19.00
C HIS A 57 -10.31 5.00 -18.15
N SER A 58 -10.39 5.39 -16.89
CA SER A 58 -11.49 5.08 -15.99
C SER A 58 -11.74 6.24 -15.03
N LYS A 59 -12.99 6.70 -15.02
CA LYS A 59 -13.47 7.73 -14.09
C LYS A 59 -13.92 7.13 -12.74
N THR A 60 -14.16 5.82 -12.69
CA THR A 60 -14.79 5.15 -11.54
C THR A 60 -13.82 4.31 -10.73
N ALA A 61 -12.77 3.77 -11.33
CA ALA A 61 -11.80 2.94 -10.62
C ALA A 61 -11.03 3.74 -9.56
N TYR A 62 -10.86 3.15 -8.38
CA TYR A 62 -9.97 3.69 -7.35
C TYR A 62 -8.51 3.54 -7.79
N VAL A 63 -7.70 4.56 -7.51
CA VAL A 63 -6.24 4.49 -7.67
C VAL A 63 -5.65 4.22 -6.29
N VAL A 64 -4.93 3.11 -6.16
CA VAL A 64 -4.34 2.67 -4.89
C VAL A 64 -2.85 3.00 -4.90
N MET A 65 -2.41 3.67 -3.83
CA MET A 65 -1.03 4.12 -3.61
C MET A 65 -0.49 3.46 -2.34
N SER A 66 0.39 2.48 -2.49
CA SER A 66 1.04 1.81 -1.36
C SER A 66 1.97 2.75 -0.60
N ASN A 67 1.92 2.71 0.73
CA ASN A 67 2.92 3.38 1.55
C ASN A 67 4.32 2.81 1.27
N ARG A 68 5.34 3.64 1.43
CA ARG A 68 6.71 3.14 1.31
C ARG A 68 7.00 2.16 2.46
N LEU A 69 7.63 1.04 2.11
CA LEU A 69 8.13 0.08 3.08
C LEU A 69 9.42 0.62 3.72
N GLY A 70 9.58 0.41 5.02
CA GLY A 70 10.78 0.79 5.77
C GLY A 70 10.59 2.05 6.61
N GLN A 71 11.68 2.78 6.88
CA GLN A 71 11.66 3.98 7.71
C GLN A 71 11.12 5.18 6.90
N ALA A 72 9.80 5.28 6.81
CA ALA A 72 9.07 6.36 6.14
C ALA A 72 8.00 6.92 7.09
N ASP A 73 7.63 8.19 6.91
CA ASP A 73 6.50 8.77 7.65
C ASP A 73 5.20 8.14 7.12
N PRO A 74 4.38 7.50 7.97
CA PRO A 74 3.14 6.85 7.53
C PRO A 74 2.13 7.81 6.88
N LYS A 75 2.29 9.13 7.02
CA LYS A 75 1.42 10.16 6.42
C LYS A 75 2.06 10.92 5.26
N GLU A 76 3.25 10.53 4.79
CA GLU A 76 3.99 11.28 3.76
C GLU A 76 3.23 11.43 2.43
N LEU A 77 2.27 10.54 2.15
CA LEU A 77 1.42 10.57 0.96
C LEU A 77 0.08 11.31 1.16
N PHE A 78 -0.26 11.76 2.37
CA PHE A 78 -1.54 12.41 2.66
C PHE A 78 -1.76 13.66 1.81
N PRO A 79 -0.79 14.60 1.70
CA PRO A 79 -0.97 15.79 0.89
C PRO A 79 -1.25 15.47 -0.59
N LEU A 80 -0.73 14.37 -1.10
CA LEU A 80 -0.99 13.93 -2.47
C LEU A 80 -2.39 13.33 -2.59
N ALA A 81 -2.72 12.34 -1.77
CA ALA A 81 -3.95 11.56 -1.90
C ALA A 81 -5.20 12.41 -1.59
N SER A 82 -5.13 13.34 -0.63
CA SER A 82 -6.23 14.25 -0.30
C SER A 82 -6.58 15.20 -1.45
N GLY A 83 -5.66 15.46 -2.38
CA GLY A 83 -5.89 16.33 -3.54
C GLY A 83 -6.43 15.60 -4.77
N LEU A 84 -6.66 14.29 -4.71
CA LEU A 84 -6.97 13.47 -5.88
C LEU A 84 -8.23 12.62 -5.67
N GLU A 85 -9.21 12.75 -6.56
CA GLU A 85 -10.46 12.00 -6.47
C GLU A 85 -10.27 10.49 -6.61
N ARG A 86 -11.01 9.72 -5.81
CA ARG A 86 -11.02 8.24 -5.81
C ARG A 86 -9.60 7.67 -5.66
N THR A 87 -8.85 8.22 -4.73
CA THR A 87 -7.52 7.75 -4.36
C THR A 87 -7.58 7.12 -2.98
N VAL A 88 -6.88 6.00 -2.81
CA VAL A 88 -6.76 5.28 -1.54
C VAL A 88 -5.28 5.05 -1.27
N ILE A 89 -4.87 5.26 -0.02
CA ILE A 89 -3.54 4.85 0.44
C ILE A 89 -3.65 3.43 0.99
N ASP A 90 -2.79 2.54 0.51
CA ASP A 90 -2.65 1.19 1.04
C ASP A 90 -1.54 1.14 2.08
N VAL A 91 -1.84 0.61 3.26
CA VAL A 91 -0.90 0.44 4.37
C VAL A 91 -0.78 -1.02 4.76
N HIS A 92 0.46 -1.49 4.96
CA HIS A 92 0.73 -2.87 5.31
C HIS A 92 1.33 -2.96 6.72
N TYR A 93 0.85 -3.92 7.51
CA TYR A 93 1.32 -4.13 8.88
C TYR A 93 1.69 -5.59 9.12
N TYR A 94 2.96 -5.82 9.44
CA TYR A 94 3.54 -7.15 9.64
C TYR A 94 4.00 -7.35 11.08
N ASN A 95 3.61 -8.46 11.70
CA ASN A 95 4.14 -8.88 13.00
C ASN A 95 5.13 -10.05 12.86
N LEU A 96 6.03 -9.97 11.86
CA LEU A 96 6.91 -11.09 11.49
C LEU A 96 8.35 -10.67 11.18
N PHE A 97 8.57 -9.53 10.53
CA PHE A 97 9.90 -9.18 9.98
C PHE A 97 10.83 -8.46 10.95
N SER A 98 10.60 -8.59 12.25
CA SER A 98 11.44 -8.01 13.30
C SER A 98 11.62 -9.02 14.42
N ASP A 99 12.85 -9.11 14.94
CA ASP A 99 13.23 -10.06 16.00
C ASP A 99 12.40 -9.94 17.28
N VAL A 100 11.78 -8.77 17.49
CA VAL A 100 10.85 -8.55 18.61
C VAL A 100 9.68 -9.55 18.58
N PHE A 101 9.25 -9.98 17.40
CA PHE A 101 8.11 -10.89 17.23
C PHE A 101 8.49 -12.36 17.43
N ASN A 102 9.76 -12.74 17.20
CA ASN A 102 10.24 -14.12 17.36
C ASN A 102 10.07 -14.63 18.81
N ASN A 103 10.14 -13.73 19.78
CA ASN A 103 10.08 -14.05 21.21
C ASN A 103 8.70 -13.74 21.84
N MET A 104 7.70 -13.34 21.03
CA MET A 104 6.36 -13.09 21.54
C MET A 104 5.57 -14.40 21.66
N THR A 105 4.93 -14.60 22.82
CA THR A 105 3.84 -15.57 22.93
C THR A 105 2.65 -15.13 22.06
N VAL A 106 1.76 -16.08 21.75
CA VAL A 106 0.52 -15.80 21.02
C VAL A 106 -0.27 -14.65 21.66
N GLN A 107 -0.41 -14.66 22.99
CA GLN A 107 -1.15 -13.61 23.69
C GLN A 107 -0.45 -12.24 23.60
N GLN A 108 0.88 -12.19 23.65
CA GLN A 108 1.62 -10.94 23.45
C GLN A 108 1.44 -10.40 22.03
N ASN A 109 1.42 -11.25 21.02
CA ASN A 109 1.16 -10.82 19.64
C ASN A 109 -0.27 -10.27 19.46
N ILE A 110 -1.27 -10.96 20.04
CA ILE A 110 -2.66 -10.47 20.08
C ILE A 110 -2.73 -9.10 20.77
N ASN A 111 -2.07 -8.96 21.92
CA ASN A 111 -2.04 -7.69 22.65
C ASN A 111 -1.39 -6.59 21.79
N PHE A 112 -0.27 -6.88 21.13
CA PHE A 112 0.42 -5.94 20.24
C PHE A 112 -0.48 -5.47 19.10
N ILE A 113 -1.29 -6.36 18.51
CA ILE A 113 -2.27 -5.97 17.49
C ILE A 113 -3.30 -4.99 18.08
N ASN A 114 -3.89 -5.35 19.22
CA ASN A 114 -4.95 -4.56 19.87
C ASN A 114 -4.46 -3.22 20.44
N THR A 115 -3.15 -3.05 20.65
CA THR A 115 -2.56 -1.81 21.16
C THR A 115 -1.81 -1.06 20.07
N ASN A 116 -0.70 -1.63 19.58
CA ASN A 116 0.24 -0.95 18.70
C ASN A 116 -0.32 -0.84 17.29
N ARG A 117 -0.84 -1.93 16.70
CA ARG A 117 -1.42 -1.87 15.35
C ARG A 117 -2.70 -1.04 15.32
N THR A 118 -3.52 -1.09 16.35
CA THR A 118 -4.67 -0.19 16.49
C THR A 118 -4.22 1.28 16.53
N ALA A 119 -3.16 1.62 17.26
CA ALA A 119 -2.61 2.98 17.28
C ALA A 119 -2.05 3.40 15.91
N ASP A 120 -1.29 2.52 15.23
CA ASP A 120 -0.77 2.75 13.88
C ASP A 120 -1.93 3.01 12.88
N LEU A 121 -3.01 2.22 12.96
CA LEU A 121 -4.19 2.38 12.11
C LEU A 121 -4.95 3.68 12.40
N ASN A 122 -5.13 4.02 13.67
CA ASN A 122 -5.77 5.28 14.07
C ASN A 122 -4.98 6.50 13.62
N LEU A 123 -3.65 6.39 13.55
CA LEU A 123 -2.79 7.46 13.07
C LEU A 123 -3.11 7.79 11.60
N VAL A 124 -3.31 6.77 10.76
CA VAL A 124 -3.56 6.95 9.31
C VAL A 124 -5.05 7.02 8.95
N THR A 125 -5.96 6.60 9.82
CA THR A 125 -7.41 6.65 9.58
C THR A 125 -8.00 7.90 10.20
N THR A 126 -7.96 9.02 9.46
CA THR A 126 -8.40 10.33 9.97
C THR A 126 -9.66 10.81 9.28
N SER A 127 -10.56 11.49 10.02
CA SER A 127 -11.86 11.96 9.51
C SER A 127 -11.78 12.95 8.33
N ASN A 128 -10.71 13.75 8.26
CA ASN A 128 -10.46 14.74 7.21
C ASN A 128 -9.27 14.37 6.30
N GLY A 129 -8.85 13.10 6.34
CA GLY A 129 -7.72 12.60 5.54
C GLY A 129 -8.16 11.90 4.26
N PRO A 130 -7.20 11.41 3.46
CA PRO A 130 -7.51 10.54 2.34
C PRO A 130 -8.09 9.21 2.85
N LEU A 131 -8.72 8.46 1.95
CA LEU A 131 -9.12 7.09 2.24
C LEU A 131 -7.88 6.24 2.47
N THR A 132 -7.92 5.41 3.50
CA THR A 132 -6.89 4.41 3.79
C THR A 132 -7.50 3.01 3.76
N PHE A 133 -6.71 2.04 3.34
CA PHE A 133 -7.06 0.63 3.27
C PHE A 133 -5.88 -0.20 3.75
N VAL A 134 -6.16 -1.36 4.35
CA VAL A 134 -5.12 -2.30 4.79
C VAL A 134 -5.09 -3.47 3.81
N GLY A 135 -4.17 -3.42 2.85
CA GLY A 135 -4.08 -4.40 1.76
C GLY A 135 -3.37 -5.69 2.13
N ASN A 136 -2.50 -5.66 3.15
CA ASN A 136 -1.84 -6.86 3.65
C ASN A 136 -1.69 -6.88 5.17
N VAL A 137 -2.21 -7.96 5.77
CA VAL A 137 -2.00 -8.36 7.16
C VAL A 137 -1.81 -9.87 7.16
N PRO A 138 -0.58 -10.40 7.16
CA PRO A 138 -0.41 -11.84 7.27
C PRO A 138 -0.69 -12.26 8.71
N ILE A 139 -1.58 -13.26 8.84
CA ILE A 139 -1.78 -14.01 10.08
C ILE A 139 -0.67 -15.07 10.14
N VAL A 140 0.58 -14.63 10.28
CA VAL A 140 1.73 -15.52 10.49
C VAL A 140 2.21 -15.29 11.91
N LEU A 141 1.88 -16.23 12.79
CA LEU A 141 2.56 -16.39 14.06
C LEU A 141 3.83 -17.18 13.77
N SER A 142 4.99 -16.63 14.13
CA SER A 142 6.27 -17.34 14.07
C SER A 142 6.25 -18.52 15.05
N TYR A 143 5.62 -19.61 14.66
CA TYR A 143 5.96 -20.92 15.20
C TYR A 143 7.26 -21.32 14.55
N ASN A 144 8.26 -21.68 15.35
CA ASN A 144 9.50 -22.29 14.87
C ASN A 144 9.16 -23.45 13.92
N PHE A 145 9.25 -23.21 12.61
CA PHE A 145 9.44 -24.27 11.62
C PHE A 145 10.89 -24.75 11.74
N SER A 146 11.18 -25.42 12.84
CA SER A 146 12.42 -26.15 13.05
C SER A 146 12.09 -27.57 13.46
N TYR A 147 11.22 -28.25 12.70
CA TYR A 147 11.19 -29.71 12.53
C TYR A 147 10.39 -29.97 11.25
N TYR A 148 10.94 -30.83 10.38
CA TYR A 148 10.46 -31.23 9.04
C TYR A 148 10.83 -30.33 7.86
N ILE A 149 12.13 -30.29 7.54
CA ILE A 149 12.64 -30.64 6.20
C ILE A 149 13.79 -31.63 6.43
#